data_AF-A0A538CQL3-F1
#
_entry.id   AF-A0A538CQL3-F1
#
_cell.length_a   1.000
_cell.length_b   1.000
_cell.length_c   1.000
_cell.angle_alpha   90.00
_cell.angle_beta   90.00
_cell.angle_gamma   90.00
#
_symmetry.space_group_name_H-M   'P 1'
#
loop_
_entity.id
_entity.type
_entity.pdbx_description
1 polymer ?
#
loop_
_entity_poly.entity_id
_entity_poly.type
_entity_poly.pdbx_seq_one_letter_code
_entity_poly.pdbx_strand_id
1 'polypeptide(L)' 'MVAAANAGVECAEYPPARVKQVVCGYGRAEKQQVQKMVKAILSMQAEPTPLHASDALAVAICHALAPPLLRIAG' A
#
# COMPACT_ATOMS: atom_id res chain seq x y z
N MET A 1 4.00 3.73 -14.77
CA MET A 1 2.74 4.16 -15.41
C MET A 1 2.67 3.81 -16.89
N VAL A 2 3.64 4.15 -17.74
CA VAL A 2 3.57 3.84 -19.21
C VAL A 2 3.28 2.36 -19.51
N ALA A 3 3.95 1.42 -18.86
CA ALA A 3 3.70 -0.02 -19.06
C ALA A 3 2.27 -0.44 -18.63
N ALA A 4 1.76 0.12 -17.53
CA ALA A 4 0.41 -0.17 -17.05
C ALA A 4 -0.67 0.46 -17.96
N ALA A 5 -0.43 1.67 -18.45
CA ALA A 5 -1.29 2.33 -19.44
C ALA A 5 -1.35 1.55 -20.76
N ASN A 6 -0.20 1.08 -21.26
CA ASN A 6 -0.14 0.22 -22.46
C ASN A 6 -0.85 -1.12 -22.27
N ALA A 7 -0.96 -1.60 -21.03
CA ALA A 7 -1.68 -2.82 -20.66
C ALA A 7 -3.18 -2.58 -20.33
N GLY A 8 -3.67 -1.34 -20.42
CA GLY A 8 -5.06 -0.99 -20.07
C GLY A 8 -5.38 -1.14 -18.58
N VAL A 9 -4.36 -1.11 -17.71
CA VAL A 9 -4.52 -1.24 -16.25
C VAL A 9 -4.66 0.14 -15.64
N GLU A 10 -5.75 0.35 -14.92
CA GLU A 10 -6.03 1.58 -14.19
C GLU A 10 -4.93 1.82 -13.13
N CYS A 11 -4.39 3.04 -13.12
CA CYS A 11 -3.32 3.43 -12.22
C CYS A 11 -3.87 4.38 -11.15
N ALA A 12 -3.55 4.10 -9.88
CA ALA A 12 -3.91 4.97 -8.77
C ALA A 12 -2.66 5.36 -7.97
N GLU A 13 -2.61 6.62 -7.55
CA GLU A 13 -1.51 7.15 -6.74
C GLU A 13 -1.95 7.43 -5.30
N TYR A 14 -1.08 7.09 -4.35
CA TYR A 14 -1.34 7.27 -2.93
C TYR A 14 -0.17 8.02 -2.27
N PRO A 15 -0.44 9.14 -1.56
CA PRO A 15 0.58 9.79 -0.75
C PRO A 15 1.14 8.83 0.32
N PRO A 16 2.45 8.84 0.59
CA PRO A 16 3.06 7.95 1.59
C PRO A 16 2.40 8.03 2.97
N ALA A 17 1.99 9.24 3.38
CA ALA A 17 1.28 9.45 4.64
C ALA A 17 -0.08 8.74 4.68
N ARG A 18 -0.80 8.66 3.55
CA ARG A 18 -2.06 7.94 3.47
C ARG A 18 -1.84 6.42 3.58
N VAL A 19 -0.84 5.88 2.88
CA VAL A 19 -0.49 4.47 2.98
C VAL A 19 -0.20 4.10 4.44
N LYS A 20 0.62 4.91 5.12
CA LYS A 20 0.92 4.74 6.55
C LYS A 20 -0.33 4.87 7.43
N GLN A 21 -1.22 5.81 7.13
CA GLN A 21 -2.47 5.97 7.87
C GLN A 21 -3.39 4.76 7.72
N VAL A 22 -3.52 4.19 6.53
CA VAL A 22 -4.38 3.02 6.27
C VAL A 22 -3.81 1.76 6.91
N VAL A 23 -2.49 1.56 6.82
CA VAL A 23 -1.83 0.34 7.31
C VAL A 23 -1.55 0.38 8.82
N CYS A 24 -1.15 1.53 9.36
CA CYS A 24 -0.72 1.68 10.76
C CYS A 24 -1.67 2.53 11.62
N GLY A 25 -2.71 3.14 11.05
CA GLY A 25 -3.63 4.04 11.74
C GLY A 25 -3.18 5.50 11.82
N TYR A 26 -1.93 5.83 11.48
CA TYR A 26 -1.41 7.20 11.49
C TYR A 26 -0.33 7.44 10.41
N GLY A 27 -0.28 8.65 9.86
CA GLY A 27 0.52 8.95 8.66
C GLY A 27 2.04 9.09 8.87
N ARG A 28 2.53 9.07 10.12
CA ARG A 28 3.95 9.24 10.47
C ARG A 28 4.63 7.93 10.88
N ALA A 29 4.03 6.77 10.59
CA ALA A 29 4.61 5.47 10.94
C ALA A 29 6.00 5.26 10.31
N GLU A 30 6.89 4.62 11.06
CA GLU A 30 8.20 4.19 10.59
C GLU A 30 8.10 2.99 9.64
N LYS A 31 9.08 2.80 8.75
CA LYS A 31 9.04 1.71 7.76
C LYS A 31 8.91 0.31 8.41
N GLN A 32 9.57 0.10 9.54
CA GLN A 32 9.47 -1.15 10.30
C GLN A 32 8.08 -1.37 10.90
N GLN A 33 7.37 -0.30 11.27
CA GLN A 33 6.00 -0.40 11.76
C GLN A 33 5.05 -0.78 10.64
N VAL A 34 5.21 -0.19 9.45
CA VAL A 34 4.48 -0.60 8.25
C VAL A 34 4.71 -2.08 7.96
N GLN A 35 5.96 -2.56 8.01
CA GLN A 35 6.31 -3.96 7.79
C GLN A 35 5.63 -4.94 8.75
N LYS A 36 5.64 -4.63 10.05
CA LYS A 36 4.95 -5.42 11.06
C LYS A 36 3.44 -5.45 10.86
N MET A 37 2.86 -4.30 10.50
CA MET A 37 1.43 -4.20 10.24
C MET A 37 1.02 -4.95 8.96
N VAL A 38 1.81 -4.87 7.90
CA VAL A 38 1.58 -5.67 6.68
C VAL A 38 1.58 -7.16 7.00
N LYS A 39 2.57 -7.64 7.77
CA LYS A 39 2.61 -9.03 8.24
C LYS A 39 1.32 -9.40 8.99
N ALA A 40 0.88 -8.57 9.92
CA ALA A 40 -0.31 -8.81 10.73
C ALA A 40 -1.60 -8.83 9.87
N ILE A 41 -1.77 -7.84 8.99
CA ILE A 41 -2.95 -7.71 8.11
C ILE A 41 -3.05 -8.91 7.16
N LEU A 42 -1.93 -9.36 6.59
CA LEU A 42 -1.87 -10.47 5.65
C LEU A 42 -1.68 -11.84 6.33
N SER A 43 -1.68 -11.89 7.67
CA SER A 43 -1.45 -13.13 8.45
C SER A 43 -0.20 -13.91 8.00
N MET A 44 0.87 -13.21 7.66
CA MET A 44 2.12 -13.82 7.18
C MET A 44 2.90 -14.44 8.35
N GLN A 45 3.54 -15.59 8.11
CA GLN A 45 4.35 -16.27 9.13
C GLN A 45 5.63 -15.48 9.48
N ALA A 46 6.27 -14.90 8.46
CA ALA A 46 7.47 -14.07 8.59
C ALA A 46 7.20 -12.64 8.11
N GLU A 47 8.04 -11.70 8.55
CA GLU A 47 8.00 -10.34 8.02
C GLU A 47 8.36 -10.35 6.53
N PRO A 48 7.64 -9.60 5.66
CA PRO A 48 7.98 -9.52 4.25
C PRO A 48 9.40 -8.96 4.09
N THR A 49 10.28 -9.78 3.53
CA THR A 49 11.62 -9.40 3.12
C THR A 49 11.75 -9.55 1.61
N PRO A 50 12.51 -8.68 0.94
CA PRO A 50 13.17 -7.47 1.43
C PRO A 50 12.20 -6.30 1.71
N LEU A 51 12.67 -5.21 2.35
CA LEU A 51 11.82 -4.11 2.83
C LEU A 51 10.90 -3.49 1.74
N HIS A 52 11.36 -3.44 0.49
CA HIS A 52 10.57 -2.92 -0.64
C HIS A 52 9.38 -3.81 -1.01
N ALA A 53 9.41 -5.11 -0.70
CA ALA A 53 8.25 -5.98 -0.83
C ALA A 53 7.13 -5.56 0.14
N SER A 54 7.50 -5.17 1.36
CA SER A 54 6.56 -4.63 2.33
C SER A 54 5.92 -3.33 1.85
N ASP A 55 6.70 -2.42 1.26
CA ASP A 55 6.18 -1.15 0.75
C ASP A 55 5.15 -1.39 -0.39
N ALA A 56 5.43 -2.36 -1.29
CA ALA A 56 4.49 -2.74 -2.35
C ALA A 56 3.19 -3.32 -1.80
N LEU A 57 3.28 -4.23 -0.81
CA LEU A 57 2.10 -4.80 -0.13
C LEU A 57 1.29 -3.74 0.62
N ALA A 58 1.97 -2.78 1.25
CA ALA A 58 1.31 -1.67 1.93
C ALA A 58 0.49 -0.80 0.96
N VAL A 59 1.03 -0.51 -0.23
CA VAL A 59 0.30 0.21 -1.29
C VAL A 59 -0.89 -0.61 -1.79
N ALA A 60 -0.73 -1.92 -1.96
CA ALA A 60 -1.82 -2.81 -2.36
C ALA A 60 -2.96 -2.84 -1.34
N ILE A 61 -2.62 -2.95 -0.04
CA ILE A 61 -3.60 -2.85 1.07
C ILE A 61 -4.30 -1.48 1.04
N CYS A 62 -3.53 -0.40 0.85
CA CYS A 62 -4.08 0.94 0.73
C CYS A 62 -5.08 1.06 -0.43
N HIS A 63 -4.77 0.49 -1.59
CA HIS A 63 -5.66 0.49 -2.75
C HIS A 63 -6.92 -0.38 -2.55
N ALA A 64 -6.76 -1.54 -1.92
CA ALA A 64 -7.87 -2.45 -1.62
C ALA A 64 -8.88 -1.82 -0.65
N LEU A 65 -8.40 -1.05 0.34
CA LEU A 65 -9.22 -0.38 1.34
C LEU A 65 -9.62 1.06 0.95
N ALA A 66 -9.10 1.59 -0.16
CA ALA A 66 -9.45 2.93 -0.61
C ALA A 66 -10.92 3.01 -1.05
N PRO A 67 -11.68 4.03 -0.62
CA PRO A 67 -13.05 4.26 -1.08
C PRO A 67 -13.14 4.35 -2.62
N PRO A 68 -14.25 3.90 -3.24
CA PRO A 68 -14.42 3.92 -4.71
C PRO A 68 -14.20 5.30 -5.34
N LEU A 69 -14.57 6.38 -4.64
CA LEU A 69 -14.41 7.76 -5.11
C LEU A 69 -12.93 8.16 -5.35
N LEU A 70 -12.00 7.49 -4.67
CA LEU A 70 -10.56 7.72 -4.85
C LEU A 70 -9.96 6.95 -6.03
N ARG A 71 -10.70 6.01 -6.63
CA ARG A 71 -10.28 5.31 -7.86
C ARG A 71 -10.59 6.12 -9.12
N ILE A 72 -11.56 7.04 -9.03
CA ILE A 72 -12.07 7.84 -10.16
C ILE A 72 -11.28 9.16 -10.31
N ALA A 73 -10.53 9.57 -9.28
CA ALA A 73 -9.67 10.74 -9.33
C ALA A 73 -8.32 10.36 -9.99
N GLY A 74 -8.34 10.13 -11.30
CA GLY A 74 -7.19 9.96 -12.18
C GLY A 74 -7.31 10.88 -13.37
#